data_AF-A0A9E1X8H6-F1
#
_entry.id   AF-A0A9E1X8H6-F1
#
_cell.length_a   1.000
_cell.length_b   1.000
_cell.length_c   1.000
_cell.angle_alpha   90.00
_cell.angle_beta   90.00
_cell.angle_gamma   90.00
#
_symmetry.space_group_name_H-M   'P 1'
#
loop_
_entity.id
_entity.type
_entity.pdbx_description
1 polymer ?
#
loop_
_entity_poly.entity_id
_entity_poly.type
_entity_poly.pdbx_seq_one_letter_code
_entity_poly.pdbx_strand_id
1 'polypeptide(L)'
;YTSGSVISRARQSQSSNGISYMSSVIARIFTAESLLEVKSLSNICLNKIFMETIPENFKDTINQLESRMTLSTDIISLKQSLADFMYTQNNYPF
;
A
#
# COMPACT_ATOMS: atom_id res chain seq x y z
N TYR A 1 0.52 -7.60 7.86
CA TYR A 1 0.94 -7.09 9.17
C TYR A 1 1.58 -5.71 9.05
N THR A 2 2.71 -5.59 8.35
CA THR A 2 3.48 -4.34 8.24
C THR A 2 2.66 -3.14 7.75
N SER A 3 1.84 -3.29 6.69
CA SER A 3 1.02 -2.19 6.17
C SER A 3 0.02 -1.68 7.21
N GLY A 4 -0.58 -2.59 8.00
CA GLY A 4 -1.46 -2.22 9.11
C GLY A 4 -0.74 -1.43 10.21
N SER A 5 0.46 -1.86 10.60
CA SER A 5 1.29 -1.16 11.58
C SER A 5 1.72 0.24 11.08
N VAL A 6 2.11 0.35 9.81
CA VAL A 6 2.48 1.63 9.18
C VAL A 6 1.30 2.59 9.15
N ILE A 7 0.11 2.13 8.75
CA ILE A 7 -1.12 2.94 8.76
C ILE A 7 -1.46 3.41 10.18
N SER A 8 -1.42 2.51 11.17
CA SER A 8 -1.71 2.86 12.57
C SER A 8 -0.72 3.86 13.14
N ARG A 9 0.58 3.72 12.84
CA ARG A 9 1.60 4.68 13.29
C ARG A 9 1.40 6.04 12.63
N ALA A 10 1.18 6.08 11.31
CA ALA A 10 0.91 7.32 10.58
C ALA A 10 -0.30 8.06 11.16
N ARG A 11 -1.39 7.35 11.48
CA ARG A 11 -2.59 7.94 12.12
C ARG A 11 -2.30 8.52 13.50
N GLN A 12 -1.52 7.83 14.32
CA GLN A 12 -1.16 8.32 15.66
C GLN A 12 -0.27 9.57 15.57
N SER A 13 0.73 9.58 14.67
CA SER A 13 1.64 10.72 14.46
C SER A 13 0.92 12.00 14.00
N GLN A 14 -0.24 11.90 13.35
CA GLN A 14 -1.03 13.07 12.96
C GLN A 14 -1.62 13.84 14.14
N SER A 15 -1.79 13.19 15.30
CA SER A 15 -2.41 13.80 16.48
C SER A 15 -1.46 14.62 17.35
N SER A 16 -0.12 14.56 17.15
CA SER A 16 0.86 15.12 18.12
C SER A 16 1.98 16.01 17.53
N ASN A 17 1.67 17.18 16.95
CA ASN A 17 2.63 18.24 16.57
C ASN A 17 3.30 18.16 15.17
N GLY A 18 2.52 18.35 14.09
CA GLY A 18 3.05 18.96 12.86
C GLY A 18 3.87 18.09 11.89
N ILE A 19 4.39 16.93 12.30
CA ILE A 19 5.05 15.92 11.41
C ILE A 19 3.98 15.01 10.76
N SER A 20 2.83 15.58 10.42
CA SER A 20 1.56 14.86 10.17
C SER A 20 1.37 14.42 8.71
N TYR A 21 1.86 15.22 7.76
CA TYR A 21 1.61 14.97 6.33
C TYR A 21 2.49 13.85 5.78
N MET A 22 3.79 13.90 6.05
CA MET A 22 4.74 13.04 5.37
C MET A 22 4.73 11.59 5.89
N SER A 23 4.37 11.35 7.15
CA SER A 23 4.06 9.99 7.64
C SER A 23 2.86 9.38 6.91
N SER A 24 1.86 10.20 6.53
CA SER A 24 0.73 9.75 5.71
C SER A 24 1.16 9.44 4.27
N VAL A 25 2.03 10.27 3.69
CA VAL A 25 2.63 10.02 2.36
C VAL A 25 3.37 8.68 2.33
N ILE A 26 4.23 8.42 3.32
CA ILE A 26 4.94 7.14 3.46
C ILE A 26 3.96 5.98 3.59
N ALA A 27 2.93 6.11 4.44
CA ALA A 27 1.95 5.05 4.61
C ALA A 27 1.17 4.74 3.33
N ARG A 28 0.82 5.76 2.53
CA ARG A 28 0.13 5.60 1.25
C ARG A 28 1.01 4.89 0.21
N ILE A 29 2.26 5.33 0.05
CA ILE A 29 3.23 4.69 -0.86
C ILE A 29 3.40 3.22 -0.47
N PHE A 30 3.77 2.97 0.79
CA PHE A 30 4.04 1.63 1.28
C PHE A 30 2.85 0.69 1.14
N THR A 31 1.64 1.17 1.47
CA THR A 31 0.42 0.36 1.38
C THR A 31 0.07 0.04 -0.07
N ALA A 32 0.19 1.01 -0.99
CA ALA A 32 -0.12 0.79 -2.40
C ALA A 32 0.84 -0.25 -3.03
N GLU A 33 2.13 -0.17 -2.73
CA GLU A 33 3.12 -1.16 -3.21
C GLU A 33 2.91 -2.54 -2.58
N SER A 34 2.67 -2.59 -1.27
CA SER A 34 2.38 -3.84 -0.56
C SER A 34 1.13 -4.54 -1.12
N LEU A 35 0.06 -3.78 -1.41
CA LEU A 35 -1.17 -4.35 -1.97
C LEU A 35 -0.98 -4.86 -3.39
N LEU A 36 -0.16 -4.18 -4.20
CA LEU A 36 0.20 -4.65 -5.54
C LEU A 36 0.97 -5.98 -5.48
N GLU A 37 1.91 -6.10 -4.55
CA GLU A 37 2.65 -7.34 -4.31
C GLU A 37 1.73 -8.47 -3.84
N VAL A 38 0.86 -8.19 -2.85
CA VAL A 38 -0.13 -9.16 -2.36
C VAL A 38 -1.08 -9.59 -3.47
N LYS A 39 -1.52 -8.67 -4.33
CA LYS A 39 -2.36 -8.99 -5.51
C LYS A 39 -1.63 -9.97 -6.44
N SER A 40 -0.36 -9.68 -6.77
CA SER A 40 0.46 -10.54 -7.62
C SER A 40 0.62 -11.95 -7.03
N LEU A 41 0.99 -12.03 -5.75
CA LEU A 41 1.14 -13.31 -5.05
C LEU A 41 -0.17 -14.08 -4.93
N SER A 42 -1.28 -13.37 -4.68
CA SER A 42 -2.61 -13.97 -4.62
C SER A 42 -2.98 -14.63 -5.95
N ASN A 43 -2.71 -13.97 -7.08
CA ASN A 43 -2.95 -14.54 -8.41
C ASN A 43 -2.09 -15.78 -8.68
N ILE A 44 -0.81 -15.77 -8.30
CA ILE A 44 0.06 -16.95 -8.40
C ILE A 44 -0.50 -18.12 -7.59
N CYS A 45 -0.92 -17.86 -6.34
CA CYS A 45 -1.51 -18.87 -5.46
C CYS A 45 -2.84 -19.42 -6.00
N LEU A 46 -3.74 -18.55 -6.46
CA LEU A 46 -5.04 -18.94 -7.02
C LEU A 46 -4.86 -19.81 -8.27
N ASN A 47 -3.97 -19.40 -9.18
CA ASN A 47 -3.65 -20.20 -10.37
C ASN A 47 -3.08 -21.56 -10.00
N LYS A 48 -2.23 -21.64 -8.97
CA LYS A 48 -1.68 -22.91 -8.49
C LYS A 48 -2.74 -23.82 -7.86
N ILE A 49 -3.66 -23.27 -7.07
CA ILE A 49 -4.73 -24.04 -6.42
C ILE A 49 -5.74 -24.57 -7.43
N PHE A 50 -6.11 -23.76 -8.42
CA PHE A 50 -7.14 -24.08 -9.39
C PHE A 50 -6.61 -24.64 -10.72
N MET A 51 -5.33 -25.04 -10.77
CA MET A 51 -4.71 -25.56 -12.00
C MET A 51 -4.96 -24.63 -13.20
N GLU A 52 -4.73 -23.33 -12.99
CA GLU A 52 -4.91 -22.23 -13.96
C GLU A 52 -6.37 -21.94 -14.37
N THR A 53 -7.35 -22.74 -13.94
CA THR A 53 -8.77 -22.55 -14.28
C THR A 53 -9.59 -22.26 -13.02
N ILE A 54 -9.73 -20.97 -12.70
CA ILE A 54 -10.51 -20.53 -11.53
C ILE A 54 -12.00 -20.82 -11.75
N PRO A 55 -12.68 -21.55 -10.84
CA PRO A 55 -14.10 -21.82 -10.93
C PRO A 55 -14.94 -20.53 -10.85
N GLU A 56 -16.03 -20.49 -11.63
CA GLU A 56 -16.81 -19.26 -11.83
C GLU A 56 -17.47 -18.75 -10.53
N ASN A 57 -17.77 -19.64 -9.59
CA ASN A 57 -18.33 -19.29 -8.27
C ASN A 57 -17.35 -18.49 -7.39
N PHE A 58 -16.04 -18.53 -7.67
CA PHE A 58 -15.04 -17.74 -6.92
C PHE A 58 -14.64 -16.45 -7.64
N LYS A 59 -14.93 -16.34 -8.94
CA LYS A 59 -14.47 -15.25 -9.80
C LYS A 59 -14.95 -13.88 -9.31
N ASP A 60 -16.21 -13.77 -8.92
CA ASP A 60 -16.76 -12.51 -8.39
C ASP A 60 -16.08 -12.10 -7.08
N THR A 61 -15.80 -13.05 -6.20
CA THR A 61 -15.13 -12.78 -4.93
C THR A 61 -13.69 -12.30 -5.16
N ILE A 62 -12.98 -12.93 -6.11
CA ILE A 62 -11.62 -12.56 -6.49
C ILE A 62 -11.61 -11.16 -7.13
N ASN A 63 -12.54 -10.88 -8.05
CA ASN A 63 -12.67 -9.57 -8.68
C ASN A 63 -12.93 -8.46 -7.64
N GLN A 64 -13.79 -8.72 -6.65
CA GLN A 64 -14.04 -7.77 -5.56
C GLN A 64 -12.81 -7.56 -4.66
N LEU A 65 -12.03 -8.61 -4.41
CA LEU A 65 -10.79 -8.51 -3.65
C LEU A 65 -9.75 -7.68 -4.41
N GLU A 66 -9.54 -7.97 -5.69
CA GLU A 66 -8.61 -7.25 -6.55
C GLU A 66 -8.98 -5.78 -6.69
N SER A 67 -10.26 -5.45 -6.80
CA SER A 67 -10.71 -4.05 -6.93
C SER A 67 -10.39 -3.26 -5.66
N ARG A 68 -10.54 -3.86 -4.47
CA ARG A 68 -10.17 -3.24 -3.18
C ARG A 68 -8.66 -3.11 -2.99
N MET A 69 -7.87 -4.00 -3.59
CA MET A 69 -6.40 -3.91 -3.58
C MET A 69 -5.85 -2.91 -4.60
N THR A 70 -6.62 -2.58 -5.64
CA THR A 70 -6.22 -1.66 -6.69
C THR A 70 -6.49 -0.22 -6.27
N LEU A 71 -5.53 0.38 -5.57
CA LEU A 71 -5.62 1.77 -5.13
C LEU A 71 -5.27 2.73 -6.28
N SER A 72 -6.20 3.61 -6.65
CA SER A 72 -5.91 4.76 -7.53
C SER A 72 -5.15 5.82 -6.72
N THR A 73 -3.83 5.67 -6.66
CA THR A 73 -2.95 6.60 -5.96
C THR A 73 -1.79 6.95 -6.86
N ASP A 74 -1.52 8.24 -7.03
CA ASP A 74 -0.35 8.72 -7.75
C ASP A 74 0.92 8.51 -6.92
N ILE A 75 1.44 7.28 -6.97
CA ILE A 75 2.65 6.87 -6.23
C ILE A 75 3.87 7.69 -6.69
N ILE A 76 3.93 8.10 -7.95
CA ILE A 76 5.07 8.84 -8.52
C ILE A 76 5.16 10.22 -7.86
N SER A 77 4.07 10.99 -7.89
CA SER A 77 4.03 12.31 -7.27
C SER A 77 4.26 12.25 -5.76
N LEU A 78 3.74 11.21 -5.09
CA LEU A 78 3.98 11.00 -3.65
C LEU A 78 5.46 10.71 -3.35
N LYS A 79 6.12 9.88 -4.16
CA LYS A 79 7.56 9.60 -4.02
C LYS A 79 8.41 10.84 -4.28
N GLN A 80 8.05 11.66 -5.26
CA GLN A 80 8.71 12.94 -5.51
C GLN A 80 8.63 13.88 -4.30
N SER A 81 7.42 14.09 -3.78
CA SER A 81 7.20 14.91 -2.59
C SER A 81 8.00 14.40 -1.37
N LEU A 82 8.05 13.07 -1.18
CA LEU A 82 8.85 12.47 -0.11
C LEU A 82 10.36 12.68 -0.34
N ALA A 83 10.85 12.52 -1.57
CA ALA A 83 12.26 12.71 -1.90
C ALA A 83 12.70 14.16 -1.66
N ASP A 84 11.90 15.14 -2.09
CA ASP A 84 12.17 16.57 -1.85
C ASP A 84 12.24 16.86 -0.36
N PHE A 85 11.30 16.33 0.42
CA PHE A 85 11.33 16.48 1.87
C PHE A 85 12.55 15.80 2.50
N MET A 86 12.87 14.56 2.13
CA MET A 86 14.07 13.87 2.61
C MET A 86 15.35 14.65 2.28
N TYR A 87 15.43 15.26 1.10
CA TYR A 87 16.59 16.05 0.69
C TYR A 87 16.82 17.27 1.59
N THR A 88 15.75 17.89 2.10
CA THR A 88 15.85 19.00 3.07
C THR A 88 16.24 18.56 4.48
N GLN A 89 16.17 17.26 4.78
CA GLN A 89 16.42 16.72 6.12
C GLN A 89 17.80 16.06 6.16
N ASN A 90 18.68 16.55 7.04
CA ASN A 90 20.04 16.03 7.16
C ASN A 90 20.10 14.62 7.81
N ASN A 91 19.00 14.18 8.42
CA ASN A 91 18.83 12.86 9.05
C ASN A 91 17.41 12.34 8.81
N TYR A 92 17.21 11.02 8.90
CA TYR A 92 15.89 10.41 8.75
C TYR A 92 14.93 10.94 9.83
N PRO A 93 13.81 11.59 9.47
CA PRO A 93 13.01 12.42 10.38
C PRO A 93 11.79 11.71 11.02
N PHE A 94 11.75 10.36 11.03
CA PHE A 94 10.62 9.55 11.55
C PHE A 94 11.03 8.38 12.47
#